data_AF-A0A6I2VN12-F1
#
_entry.id   AF-A0A6I2VN12-F1
#
_cell.length_a   1.000
_cell.length_b   1.000
_cell.length_c   1.000
_cell.angle_alpha   90.00
_cell.angle_beta   90.00
_cell.angle_gamma   90.00
#
_symmetry.space_group_name_H-M   'P 1'
#
loop_
_entity.id
_entity.type
_entity.pdbx_description
1 polymer ?
#
loop_
_entity_poly.entity_id
_entity_poly.type
_entity_poly.pdbx_seq_one_letter_code
_entity_poly.pdbx_strand_id
1 'polypeptide(L)'
;MTKKKVLGVSGGQSITQADIERMADEAERGYGDAQLRHAGRGRPALGDGPARAVQARLDPQLHAALEQRAKADHKTPSEIVRAALHEYLSA
;
A
#
# COMPACT_ATOMS: atom_id res chain seq x y z
N MET A 1 6.81 10.16 -41.87
CA MET A 1 6.88 9.42 -40.59
C MET A 1 5.49 9.40 -39.97
N THR A 2 4.80 8.27 -40.04
CA THR A 2 3.39 8.16 -39.62
C THR A 2 3.31 8.19 -38.09
N LYS A 3 2.60 9.18 -37.52
CA LYS A 3 2.38 9.25 -36.07
C LYS A 3 1.65 8.00 -35.60
N LYS A 4 2.22 7.24 -34.67
CA LYS A 4 1.56 6.08 -34.06
C LYS A 4 0.30 6.54 -33.33
N LYS A 5 -0.82 5.87 -33.59
CA LYS A 5 -2.10 6.16 -32.93
C LYS A 5 -1.98 5.87 -31.43
N VAL A 6 -2.23 6.88 -30.61
CA VAL A 6 -2.34 6.75 -29.15
C VAL A 6 -3.73 6.20 -28.83
N LEU A 7 -3.78 5.18 -27.98
CA LEU A 7 -4.99 4.45 -27.59
C LEU A 7 -5.40 4.72 -26.15
N GLY A 8 -4.48 5.18 -25.29
CA GLY A 8 -4.77 5.53 -23.91
C GLY A 8 -3.59 6.17 -23.20
N VAL A 9 -3.76 6.46 -21.90
CA VAL A 9 -2.71 6.99 -21.02
C VAL A 9 -2.70 6.18 -19.72
N SER A 10 -1.53 5.73 -19.29
CA SER A 10 -1.33 5.04 -18.00
C SER A 10 -0.12 5.64 -17.28
N GLY A 11 -0.27 6.00 -15.99
CA GLY A 11 0.81 6.63 -15.22
C GLY A 11 1.33 7.95 -15.82
N GLY A 12 0.52 8.65 -16.63
CA GLY A 12 0.94 9.85 -17.36
C GLY A 12 1.67 9.59 -18.68
N GLN A 13 1.84 8.33 -19.10
CA GLN A 13 2.48 7.95 -20.36
C GLN A 13 1.46 7.51 -21.42
N SER A 14 1.63 7.98 -22.66
CA SER A 14 0.80 7.59 -23.80
C SER A 14 1.06 6.16 -24.24
N ILE A 15 0.00 5.37 -24.37
CA ILE A 15 0.01 3.97 -24.81
C ILE A 15 -0.40 3.90 -26.28
N THR A 16 0.41 3.25 -27.12
CA THR A 16 0.13 3.03 -28.55
C THR A 16 -0.33 1.60 -28.85
N GLN A 17 -0.82 1.34 -30.06
CA GLN A 17 -1.18 -0.02 -30.51
C GLN A 17 -0.02 -1.02 -30.36
N ALA A 18 1.20 -0.60 -30.69
CA ALA A 18 2.39 -1.43 -30.56
C ALA A 18 2.72 -1.75 -29.09
N ASP A 19 2.39 -0.85 -28.17
CA ASP A 19 2.58 -1.11 -26.74
C ASP A 19 1.58 -2.15 -26.24
N ILE A 20 0.33 -2.12 -26.73
CA ILE A 20 -0.69 -3.12 -26.42
C ILE A 20 -0.29 -4.49 -26.94
N GLU A 21 0.13 -4.58 -28.22
CA GLU A 21 0.59 -5.85 -28.83
C GLU A 21 1.75 -6.45 -28.04
N ARG A 22 2.76 -5.63 -27.70
CA ARG A 22 3.88 -6.08 -26.86
C ARG A 22 3.43 -6.59 -25.50
N MET A 23 2.50 -5.90 -24.84
CA MET A 23 1.97 -6.32 -23.53
C MET A 23 1.16 -7.60 -23.64
N ALA A 24 0.41 -7.79 -24.73
CA ALA A 24 -0.34 -9.03 -24.99
C ALA A 24 0.61 -10.21 -25.20
N ASP A 25 1.63 -10.06 -26.05
CA ASP A 25 2.66 -11.09 -26.28
C ASP A 25 3.40 -11.46 -24.99
N GLU A 26 3.69 -10.47 -24.14
CA GLU A 26 4.31 -10.66 -22.83
C GLU A 26 3.39 -11.46 -21.88
N ALA A 27 2.10 -11.14 -21.86
CA ALA A 27 1.12 -11.84 -21.06
C ALA A 27 0.89 -13.29 -21.53
N GLU A 28 0.82 -13.53 -22.84
CA GLU A 28 0.65 -14.87 -23.44
C GLU A 28 1.87 -15.76 -23.21
N ARG A 29 3.08 -15.19 -23.24
CA ARG A 29 4.32 -15.92 -22.90
C ARG A 29 4.32 -16.39 -21.45
N GLY A 30 3.66 -15.64 -20.56
CA GLY A 30 3.64 -15.88 -19.13
C GLY A 30 4.98 -15.59 -18.46
N TYR A 31 4.99 -15.69 -17.13
CA TYR A 31 6.19 -15.53 -16.31
C TYR A 31 6.62 -16.86 -15.71
N GLY A 32 7.90 -17.20 -15.87
CA GLY A 32 8.49 -18.38 -15.24
C GLY A 32 8.59 -18.22 -13.72
N ASP A 33 8.72 -19.34 -13.02
CA ASP A 33 8.92 -19.41 -11.57
C ASP A 33 10.08 -18.54 -11.07
N ALA A 34 11.20 -18.52 -11.78
CA ALA A 34 12.36 -17.68 -11.46
C ALA A 34 12.10 -16.16 -11.60
N GLN A 35 11.05 -15.76 -12.32
CA GLN A 35 10.66 -14.35 -12.50
C GLN A 35 9.63 -13.91 -11.46
N LEU A 36 8.95 -14.85 -10.81
CA LEU A 36 8.03 -14.56 -9.74
C LEU A 36 8.82 -14.28 -8.46
N ARG A 37 8.44 -13.21 -7.75
CA ARG A 37 8.92 -13.03 -6.37
C ARG A 37 8.50 -14.26 -5.57
N HIS A 38 9.44 -14.84 -4.83
CA HIS A 38 9.09 -15.80 -3.79
C HIS A 38 8.01 -15.18 -2.91
N ALA A 39 6.84 -15.81 -2.90
CA ALA A 39 5.79 -15.43 -1.98
C ALA A 39 6.30 -15.69 -0.57
N GLY A 40 6.85 -14.65 0.07
CA GLY A 40 7.15 -14.68 1.49
C GLY A 40 5.91 -15.10 2.27
N ARG A 41 6.11 -15.67 3.46
CA ARG A 41 5.00 -16.07 4.34
C ARG A 41 4.14 -14.85 4.70
N GLY A 42 3.03 -14.68 3.98
CA GLY A 42 1.95 -13.76 4.31
C GLY A 42 2.34 -12.28 4.44
N ARG A 43 1.46 -11.52 5.10
CA ARG A 43 1.72 -10.13 5.49
C ARG A 43 2.82 -10.11 6.55
N PRO A 44 3.80 -9.18 6.47
CA PRO A 44 4.79 -9.01 7.51
C PRO A 44 4.17 -8.89 8.90
N ALA A 45 4.80 -9.53 9.89
CA ALA A 45 4.44 -9.39 11.30
C ALA A 45 4.62 -7.93 11.76
N LEU A 46 3.84 -7.53 12.77
CA LEU A 46 4.03 -6.27 13.47
C LEU A 46 4.73 -6.60 14.78
N GLY A 47 6.07 -6.48 14.80
CA GLY A 47 6.93 -7.01 15.86
C GLY A 47 7.30 -8.47 15.63
N ASP A 48 7.53 -9.22 16.71
CA ASP A 48 8.05 -10.59 16.66
C ASP A 48 7.00 -11.67 16.34
N GLY A 49 5.76 -11.28 16.02
CA GLY A 49 4.68 -12.23 15.77
C GLY A 49 3.38 -11.63 15.24
N PRO A 50 2.31 -12.44 15.18
CA PRO A 50 1.00 -12.00 14.71
C PRO A 50 0.42 -10.92 15.62
N ALA A 51 0.03 -9.78 15.05
CA ALA A 51 -0.64 -8.72 15.80
C ALA A 51 -2.04 -9.13 16.25
N ARG A 52 -2.43 -8.71 17.46
CA ARG A 52 -3.82 -8.80 17.95
C ARG A 52 -4.46 -7.41 17.93
N ALA A 53 -5.66 -7.32 17.38
CA ALA A 53 -6.43 -6.07 17.36
C ALA A 53 -7.18 -5.88 18.68
N VAL A 54 -7.17 -4.65 19.20
CA VAL A 54 -7.96 -4.23 20.36
C VAL A 54 -8.99 -3.21 19.87
N GLN A 55 -10.28 -3.43 20.19
CA GLN A 55 -11.35 -2.48 19.89
C GLN A 55 -11.56 -1.56 21.09
N ALA A 56 -11.45 -0.25 20.89
CA ALA A 56 -11.69 0.77 21.90
C ALA A 56 -12.66 1.82 21.37
N ARG A 57 -13.67 2.17 22.17
CA ARG A 57 -14.58 3.29 21.87
C ARG A 57 -13.95 4.58 22.35
N LEU A 58 -13.77 5.53 21.44
CA LEU A 58 -13.33 6.88 21.75
C LEU A 58 -14.56 7.80 21.72
N ASP A 59 -14.59 8.79 22.61
CA ASP A 59 -15.55 9.87 22.45
C ASP A 59 -15.22 10.68 21.17
N PRO A 60 -16.19 11.43 20.61
CA PRO A 60 -15.99 12.13 19.35
C PRO A 60 -14.85 13.16 19.37
N GLN A 61 -14.60 13.81 20.51
CA GLN A 61 -13.55 14.83 20.62
C GLN A 61 -12.17 14.16 20.60
N LEU A 62 -12.00 13.07 21.33
CA LEU A 62 -10.76 12.29 21.33
C LEU A 62 -10.48 11.67 19.95
N HIS A 63 -11.51 11.16 19.27
CA HIS A 63 -11.36 10.66 17.91
C HIS A 63 -10.90 11.75 16.94
N ALA A 64 -11.49 12.95 17.01
CA ALA A 64 -11.09 14.08 16.18
C ALA A 64 -9.64 14.53 16.47
N ALA A 65 -9.24 14.58 17.74
CA ALA A 65 -7.87 14.90 18.13
C ALA A 65 -6.86 13.87 17.60
N LEU A 66 -7.20 12.57 17.65
CA LEU A 66 -6.39 11.50 17.08
C LEU A 66 -6.20 11.67 15.57
N GLU A 67 -7.27 11.96 14.83
CA GLU A 67 -7.19 12.19 13.38
C GLU A 67 -6.34 13.42 13.03
N GLN A 68 -6.50 14.52 13.77
CA GLN A 68 -5.69 15.72 13.57
C GLN A 68 -4.21 15.45 13.80
N ARG A 69 -3.87 14.72 14.88
CA ARG A 69 -2.49 14.36 15.17
C ARG A 69 -1.90 13.43 14.11
N ALA A 70 -2.66 12.42 13.67
CA ALA A 70 -2.25 11.51 12.62
C ALA A 70 -1.91 12.27 11.31
N LYS A 71 -2.74 13.25 10.93
CA LYS A 71 -2.50 14.11 9.76
C LYS A 71 -1.25 14.97 9.93
N ALA A 72 -1.08 15.62 11.09
CA ALA A 72 0.07 16.47 11.37
C ALA A 72 1.40 15.70 11.33
N ASP A 73 1.41 14.48 11.84
CA ASP A 73 2.62 13.64 11.93
C ASP A 73 2.84 12.79 10.67
N HIS A 74 1.98 12.88 9.65
CA HIS A 74 1.96 12.00 8.47
C HIS A 74 1.95 10.50 8.83
N LYS A 75 1.21 10.15 9.88
CA LYS A 75 1.08 8.78 10.42
C LYS A 75 -0.35 8.29 10.34
N THR A 76 -0.54 7.00 10.49
CA THR A 76 -1.87 6.41 10.66
C THR A 76 -2.37 6.60 12.09
N PRO A 77 -3.70 6.69 12.32
CA PRO A 77 -4.26 6.72 13.67
C PRO A 77 -3.78 5.55 14.55
N SER A 78 -3.65 4.35 13.97
CA SER A 78 -3.16 3.17 14.69
C SER A 78 -1.68 3.27 15.10
N GLU A 79 -0.83 3.98 14.36
CA GLU A 79 0.55 4.26 14.77
C GLU A 79 0.60 5.22 15.95
N ILE A 80 -0.22 6.27 15.94
CA ILE A 80 -0.32 7.21 17.06
C ILE A 80 -0.79 6.49 18.33
N VAL A 81 -1.84 5.66 18.22
CA VAL A 81 -2.35 4.87 19.36
C VAL A 81 -1.28 3.92 19.89
N ARG A 82 -0.55 3.20 19.04
CA ARG A 82 0.53 2.30 19.48
C ARG A 82 1.66 3.07 20.18
N ALA A 83 2.07 4.22 19.63
CA ALA A 83 3.10 5.05 20.23
C ALA A 83 2.69 5.56 21.62
N ALA A 84 1.45 6.06 21.76
CA ALA A 84 0.90 6.50 23.04
C ALA A 84 0.83 5.35 24.07
N LEU A 85 0.44 4.14 23.65
CA LEU A 85 0.44 2.97 24.52
C LEU A 85 1.86 2.56 24.96
N HIS A 86 2.84 2.61 24.05
CA HIS A 86 4.23 2.36 24.41
C HIS A 86 4.74 3.37 25.43
N GLU A 87 4.51 4.66 25.20
CA GLU A 87 4.90 5.74 26.11
C GLU A 87 4.24 5.56 27.49
N TYR A 88 2.91 5.37 27.51
CA TYR A 88 2.13 5.21 28.74
C TYR A 88 2.54 3.99 29.58
N LEU A 89 2.86 2.85 28.94
CA LEU A 89 3.23 1.62 29.64
C LEU A 89 4.73 1.52 29.96
N SER A 90 5.55 2.42 29.41
CA SER A 90 6.99 2.50 29.69
C SER A 90 7.36 3.43 30.84
N ALA A 91 6.40 4.23 31.31
CA ALA A 91 6.51 5.11 32.47
C ALA A 91 6.26 4.36 33.79
#